data_AF-A0A518G2B1-F1
#
_entry.id   AF-A0A518G2B1-F1
#
_cell.length_a   1.000
_cell.length_b   1.000
_cell.length_c   1.000
_cell.angle_alpha   90.00
_cell.angle_beta   90.00
_cell.angle_gamma   90.00
#
_symmetry.space_group_name_H-M   'P 1'
#
loop_
_entity.id
_entity.type
_entity.pdbx_description
1 polymer ?
#
loop_
_entity_poly.entity_id
_entity_poly.type
_entity_poly.pdbx_seq_one_letter_code
_entity_poly.pdbx_strand_id
1 'polypeptide(L)'
;MQSPPKPVTTVGLAQQSTENFSARFWLQPKVCERFTHQGRIPIFREFGQEMAEGTIKRLTDKGFGFIANETGNDMFFHSSALDGVRYDDLREGQRVTYDVGRGPKGPCAENVRVLDE
;
A
#
# COMPACT_ATOMS: atom_id res chain seq x y z
N MET A 1 -11.17 40.46 -48.81
CA MET A 1 -12.55 40.48 -48.27
C MET A 1 -12.78 39.18 -47.52
N GLN A 2 -12.50 39.14 -46.21
CA GLN A 2 -12.84 38.02 -45.33
C GLN A 2 -13.39 38.64 -44.05
N SER A 3 -14.64 38.31 -43.77
CA SER A 3 -15.41 38.79 -42.62
C SER A 3 -14.86 38.20 -41.31
N PRO A 4 -14.80 38.96 -40.21
CA PRO A 4 -14.52 38.40 -38.89
C PRO A 4 -15.78 37.73 -38.30
N PRO A 5 -15.64 36.65 -37.50
CA PRO A 5 -16.74 36.04 -36.77
C PRO A 5 -17.17 36.85 -35.53
N LYS A 6 -18.48 36.88 -35.25
CA LYS A 6 -19.15 37.35 -34.02
C LYS A 6 -19.44 36.14 -33.08
N PRO A 7 -20.09 36.30 -31.91
CA PRO A 7 -19.91 37.24 -30.80
C PRO A 7 -19.67 36.52 -29.45
N VAL A 8 -19.26 37.33 -28.47
CA VAL A 8 -18.91 37.03 -27.08
C VAL A 8 -20.08 36.51 -26.21
N THR A 9 -19.69 35.60 -25.31
CA THR A 9 -20.37 34.91 -24.21
C THR A 9 -21.35 35.74 -23.37
N THR A 10 -22.58 35.25 -23.25
CA THR A 10 -23.58 35.68 -22.26
C THR A 10 -23.24 35.12 -20.88
N VAL A 11 -23.15 36.02 -19.91
CA VAL A 11 -22.99 35.77 -18.47
C VAL A 11 -24.21 35.05 -17.88
N GLY A 12 -23.98 33.87 -17.32
CA GLY A 12 -24.96 33.07 -16.59
C GLY A 12 -24.80 33.25 -15.08
N LEU A 13 -25.88 33.71 -14.47
CA LEU A 13 -26.16 33.83 -13.03
C LEU A 13 -25.73 32.59 -12.22
N ALA A 14 -25.02 32.77 -11.12
CA ALA A 14 -24.96 31.80 -10.04
C ALA A 14 -25.11 32.53 -8.69
N GLN A 15 -26.33 32.45 -8.16
CA GLN A 15 -26.70 32.91 -6.82
C GLN A 15 -26.02 32.00 -5.78
N GLN A 16 -25.18 32.59 -4.93
CA GLN A 16 -24.77 31.99 -3.67
C GLN A 16 -25.72 32.48 -2.59
N SER A 17 -26.54 31.56 -2.06
CA SER A 17 -27.25 31.76 -0.79
C SER A 17 -26.88 30.62 0.14
N THR A 18 -26.04 30.98 1.10
CA THR A 18 -25.98 30.48 2.48
C THR A 18 -27.23 29.74 2.92
N GLU A 19 -27.06 28.52 3.46
CA GLU A 19 -27.69 28.14 4.73
C GLU A 19 -26.74 27.28 5.56
N ASN A 20 -26.29 27.89 6.66
CA ASN A 20 -25.73 27.23 7.82
C ASN A 20 -26.84 26.42 8.50
N PHE A 21 -26.65 25.11 8.69
CA PHE A 21 -27.42 24.37 9.70
C PHE A 21 -26.52 23.41 10.48
N SER A 22 -26.00 23.95 11.59
CA SER A 22 -26.08 23.34 12.92
C SER A 22 -25.74 21.84 13.01
N ALA A 23 -24.46 21.54 13.19
CA ALA A 23 -24.03 20.28 13.78
C ALA A 23 -24.34 20.28 15.30
N ARG A 24 -25.37 19.53 15.69
CA ARG A 24 -25.64 19.07 17.07
C ARG A 24 -25.33 17.56 17.12
N PHE A 25 -24.24 17.16 17.76
CA PHE A 25 -24.13 16.79 19.18
C PHE A 25 -24.70 15.38 19.47
N TRP A 26 -23.77 14.44 19.65
CA TRP A 26 -23.80 13.24 20.50
C TRP A 26 -25.08 12.39 20.55
N LEU A 27 -25.01 11.16 20.03
CA LEU A 27 -25.46 9.94 20.72
C LEU A 27 -24.91 8.70 19.99
N GLN A 28 -23.94 8.02 20.59
CA GLN A 28 -23.65 6.61 20.28
C GLN A 28 -24.41 5.74 21.27
N PRO A 29 -25.11 4.72 20.79
CA PRO A 29 -25.02 3.43 21.48
C PRO A 29 -24.94 2.23 20.52
N LYS A 30 -23.92 1.39 20.78
CA LYS A 30 -23.92 -0.08 20.87
C LYS A 30 -24.93 -0.88 20.01
N VAL A 31 -24.39 -1.64 19.05
CA VAL A 31 -24.59 -3.10 18.80
C VAL A 31 -26.04 -3.64 18.79
N CYS A 32 -26.52 -4.15 17.65
CA CYS A 32 -26.47 -5.57 17.25
C CYS A 32 -27.39 -5.84 16.03
N GLU A 33 -26.90 -6.68 15.11
CA GLU A 33 -27.68 -7.68 14.35
C GLU A 33 -28.78 -7.26 13.34
N ARG A 34 -28.49 -7.43 12.03
CA ARG A 34 -29.34 -8.17 11.06
C ARG A 34 -28.67 -8.21 9.67
N PHE A 35 -28.27 -9.40 9.18
CA PHE A 35 -29.03 -10.32 8.30
C PHE A 35 -28.97 -9.96 6.80
N THR A 36 -28.15 -10.73 6.10
CA THR A 36 -28.31 -11.29 4.74
C THR A 36 -29.25 -10.57 3.76
N HIS A 37 -28.69 -10.03 2.67
CA HIS A 37 -28.81 -10.60 1.31
C HIS A 37 -28.29 -9.57 0.30
N GLN A 38 -27.64 -10.08 -0.74
CA GLN A 38 -27.22 -9.40 -1.98
C GLN A 38 -25.98 -8.50 -1.94
N GLY A 39 -24.94 -9.03 -2.59
CA GLY A 39 -24.38 -8.28 -3.71
C GLY A 39 -23.10 -7.51 -3.40
N ARG A 40 -22.10 -8.23 -2.90
CA ARG A 40 -20.67 -8.11 -3.24
C ARG A 40 -19.91 -8.84 -2.15
N ILE A 41 -19.56 -10.09 -2.41
CA ILE A 41 -18.22 -10.53 -2.04
C ILE A 41 -17.31 -9.38 -2.46
N PRO A 42 -16.57 -8.68 -1.56
CA PRO A 42 -15.32 -8.16 -2.04
C PRO A 42 -14.65 -9.43 -2.57
N ILE A 43 -14.43 -9.47 -3.87
CA ILE A 43 -13.26 -10.15 -4.39
C ILE A 43 -12.15 -9.70 -3.46
N PHE A 44 -11.90 -10.50 -2.41
CA PHE A 44 -10.71 -10.36 -1.61
C PHE A 44 -9.67 -10.35 -2.67
N ARG A 45 -9.10 -9.17 -2.83
CA ARG A 45 -8.07 -8.91 -3.79
C ARG A 45 -7.00 -9.83 -3.28
N GLU A 46 -6.98 -11.04 -3.82
CA GLU A 46 -5.81 -11.84 -4.14
C GLU A 46 -4.93 -10.90 -4.95
N PHE A 47 -4.44 -9.85 -4.30
CA PHE A 47 -3.10 -9.40 -4.52
C PHE A 47 -2.29 -10.64 -4.20
N GLY A 48 -2.08 -11.46 -5.24
CA GLY A 48 -0.79 -12.08 -5.44
C GLY A 48 0.21 -10.92 -5.37
N GLN A 49 0.55 -10.54 -4.13
CA GLN A 49 1.88 -10.08 -3.89
C GLN A 49 2.69 -11.31 -4.26
N GLU A 50 3.40 -11.22 -5.39
CA GLU A 50 4.42 -12.21 -5.73
C GLU A 50 5.36 -12.25 -4.53
N MET A 51 5.15 -13.23 -3.66
CA MET A 51 6.09 -13.57 -2.61
C MET A 51 7.31 -14.09 -3.34
N ALA A 52 8.25 -13.18 -3.59
CA ALA A 52 9.53 -13.51 -4.15
C ALA A 52 10.34 -14.26 -3.10
N GLU A 53 11.09 -15.25 -3.57
CA GLU A 53 12.00 -16.01 -2.73
C GLU A 53 13.42 -15.52 -2.96
N GLY A 54 14.24 -15.59 -1.91
CA GLY A 54 15.64 -15.26 -2.00
C GLY A 54 16.42 -15.74 -0.81
N THR A 55 17.70 -15.43 -0.81
CA THR A 55 18.63 -15.81 0.25
C THR A 55 19.28 -14.57 0.84
N ILE A 56 19.36 -14.48 2.16
CA ILE A 56 20.04 -13.36 2.81
C ILE A 56 21.52 -13.41 2.44
N LYS A 57 21.98 -12.40 1.70
CA LYS A 57 23.36 -12.30 1.25
C LYS A 57 24.24 -11.61 2.29
N ARG A 58 23.71 -10.58 2.93
CA ARG A 58 24.48 -9.76 3.88
C ARG A 58 23.57 -9.06 4.87
N LEU A 59 23.92 -9.16 6.15
CA LEU A 59 23.34 -8.40 7.25
C LEU A 59 24.32 -7.27 7.66
N THR A 60 23.81 -6.20 8.23
CA THR A 60 24.59 -5.04 8.70
C THR A 60 24.03 -4.58 10.04
N ASP A 61 24.90 -4.26 10.99
CA ASP A 61 24.51 -3.88 12.38
C ASP A 61 23.63 -2.63 12.49
N LYS A 62 23.40 -1.95 11.37
CA LYS A 62 22.52 -0.78 11.24
C LYS A 62 21.04 -1.14 11.04
N GLY A 63 20.67 -2.42 11.15
CA GLY A 63 19.28 -2.89 11.04
C GLY A 63 18.74 -2.92 9.61
N PHE A 64 19.60 -3.16 8.62
CA PHE A 64 19.23 -3.36 7.23
C PHE A 64 20.06 -4.50 6.62
N GLY A 65 19.60 -5.04 5.50
CA GLY A 65 20.31 -6.12 4.81
C GLY A 65 20.01 -6.19 3.33
N PHE A 66 20.62 -7.19 2.69
CA PHE A 66 20.45 -7.49 1.28
C PHE A 66 20.07 -8.95 1.09
N ILE A 67 19.03 -9.18 0.29
CA ILE A 67 18.57 -10.49 -0.12
C ILE A 67 18.98 -10.69 -1.58
N ALA A 68 19.71 -11.76 -1.88
CA ALA A 68 19.97 -12.17 -3.24
C ALA A 68 18.75 -12.92 -3.77
N ASN A 69 18.16 -12.41 -4.86
CA ASN A 69 17.12 -13.14 -5.58
C ASN A 69 17.73 -14.11 -6.60
N GLU A 70 16.93 -15.02 -7.15
CA GLU A 70 17.40 -16.00 -8.15
C GLU A 70 17.80 -15.35 -9.49
N THR A 71 17.34 -14.13 -9.76
CA THR A 71 17.68 -13.35 -10.95
C THR A 71 19.06 -12.65 -10.83
N GLY A 72 19.73 -12.75 -9.67
CA GLY A 72 21.03 -12.11 -9.40
C GLY A 72 20.95 -10.62 -9.03
N ASN A 73 19.76 -10.08 -8.76
CA ASN A 73 19.56 -8.74 -8.22
C ASN A 73 19.53 -8.78 -6.68
N ASP A 74 20.22 -7.83 -6.06
CA ASP A 74 20.24 -7.67 -4.61
C ASP A 74 19.06 -6.79 -4.16
N MET A 75 18.12 -7.35 -3.41
CA MET A 75 16.99 -6.64 -2.83
C MET A 75 17.32 -6.07 -1.46
N PHE A 76 17.09 -4.78 -1.28
CA PHE A 76 17.28 -4.09 -0.02
C PHE A 76 16.07 -4.31 0.90
N PHE A 77 16.31 -4.64 2.17
CA PHE A 77 15.28 -4.69 3.21
C PHE A 77 15.72 -3.96 4.48
N HIS A 78 14.73 -3.49 5.24
CA HIS A 78 14.94 -2.86 6.54
C HIS A 78 14.40 -3.78 7.65
N SER A 79 14.96 -3.71 8.86
CA SER A 79 14.48 -4.48 10.03
C SER A 79 13.00 -4.27 10.35
N SER A 80 12.44 -3.12 9.97
CA SER A 80 11.00 -2.83 10.12
C SER A 80 10.11 -3.55 9.11
N ALA A 81 10.69 -4.12 8.05
CA ALA A 81 9.98 -4.83 7.00
C ALA A 81 9.91 -6.34 7.27
N LEU A 82 10.44 -6.81 8.40
CA LEU A 82 10.36 -8.20 8.83
C LEU A 82 8.97 -8.49 9.40
N ASP A 83 8.39 -9.62 9.00
CA ASP A 83 7.09 -10.08 9.51
C ASP A 83 7.27 -11.42 10.23
N GLY A 84 6.86 -11.48 11.49
CA GLY A 84 6.97 -12.69 12.31
C GLY A 84 8.38 -13.13 12.70
N VAL A 85 9.43 -12.41 12.25
CA VAL A 85 10.84 -12.71 12.56
C VAL A 85 11.57 -11.47 13.07
N ARG A 86 12.58 -11.66 13.92
CA ARG A 86 13.45 -10.56 14.38
C ARG A 86 14.71 -10.49 13.54
N TYR A 87 15.28 -9.29 13.44
CA TYR A 87 16.52 -9.07 12.69
C TYR A 87 17.70 -9.90 13.24
N ASP A 88 17.79 -10.02 14.56
CA ASP A 88 18.82 -10.80 15.26
C ASP A 88 18.73 -12.32 15.03
N ASP A 89 17.55 -12.83 14.63
CA ASP A 89 17.36 -14.25 14.34
C ASP A 89 17.77 -14.62 12.90
N LEU A 90 17.96 -13.62 12.04
CA LEU A 90 18.33 -13.81 10.64
C LEU A 90 19.80 -14.18 10.50
N ARG A 91 20.11 -15.01 9.50
CA ARG A 91 21.48 -15.45 9.20
C ARG A 91 21.80 -15.29 7.73
N GLU A 92 23.07 -14.99 7.43
CA GLU A 92 23.58 -15.01 6.07
C GLU A 92 23.48 -16.44 5.50
N GLY A 93 22.98 -16.57 4.27
CA GLY A 93 22.69 -17.87 3.64
C GLY A 93 21.30 -18.44 3.95
N GLN A 94 20.48 -17.77 4.75
CA GLN A 94 19.12 -18.23 5.08
C GLN A 94 18.13 -17.93 3.94
N ARG A 95 17.27 -18.90 3.63
CA ARG A 95 16.17 -18.72 2.67
C ARG A 95 15.03 -17.94 3.32
N VAL A 96 14.53 -16.97 2.58
CA VAL A 96 13.47 -16.07 3.03
C VAL A 96 12.47 -15.84 1.89
N THR A 97 11.22 -15.61 2.25
CA THR A 97 10.20 -15.10 1.34
C THR A 97 9.95 -13.62 1.65
N TYR A 98 9.66 -12.84 0.64
CA TYR A 98 9.42 -11.41 0.79
C TYR A 98 8.57 -10.88 -0.36
N ASP A 99 7.89 -9.77 -0.12
CA ASP A 99 7.15 -9.05 -1.16
C ASP A 99 8.04 -7.97 -1.78
N VAL A 100 7.99 -7.84 -3.11
CA VAL A 100 8.70 -6.75 -3.80
C VAL A 100 7.86 -5.48 -3.72
N GLY A 101 8.23 -4.59 -2.80
CA GLY A 101 7.69 -3.24 -2.66
C GLY A 101 8.47 -2.21 -3.47
N ARG A 102 7.94 -0.98 -3.52
CA ARG A 102 8.59 0.16 -4.20
C ARG A 102 8.89 1.28 -3.20
N GLY A 103 10.16 1.41 -2.85
CA GLY A 103 10.65 2.46 -1.95
C GLY A 103 11.19 3.70 -2.67
N PRO A 104 11.52 4.76 -1.93
CA PRO A 104 12.09 6.00 -2.49
C PRO A 104 13.47 5.81 -3.13
N LYS A 105 14.18 4.72 -2.78
CA LYS A 105 15.51 4.38 -3.33
C LYS A 105 15.48 3.28 -4.39
N GLY A 106 14.29 2.82 -4.80
CA GLY A 106 14.13 1.70 -5.73
C GLY A 106 13.34 0.53 -5.13
N PRO A 107 13.38 -0.65 -5.77
CA PRO A 107 12.69 -1.83 -5.26
C PRO A 107 13.24 -2.23 -3.88
N CYS A 108 12.34 -2.54 -2.96
CA CYS A 108 12.67 -2.97 -1.61
C CYS A 108 11.87 -4.22 -1.25
N ALA A 109 12.41 -5.05 -0.38
CA ALA A 109 11.71 -6.21 0.14
C ALA A 109 10.88 -5.80 1.38
N GLU A 110 9.60 -6.17 1.34
CA GLU A 110 8.61 -5.98 2.39
C GLU A 110 8.11 -7.34 2.90
N ASN A 111 7.50 -7.38 4.09
CA ASN A 111 6.97 -8.59 4.73
C ASN A 111 7.95 -9.79 4.69
N VAL A 112 9.22 -9.54 4.99
CA VAL A 112 10.26 -10.57 4.90
C VAL A 112 10.00 -11.62 5.99
N ARG A 113 9.88 -12.88 5.58
CA ARG A 113 9.64 -14.04 6.43
C ARG A 113 10.73 -15.09 6.18
N VAL A 114 11.14 -15.77 7.24
CA VAL A 114 12.05 -16.91 7.10
C VAL A 114 11.26 -18.09 6.55
N LEU A 115 11.79 -18.70 5.49
CA LEU A 115 11.30 -19.99 4.99
C LEU A 115 12.07 -21.07 5.76
N ASP A 116 11.57 -21.40 6.94
CA ASP A 116 12.05 -22.57 7.70
C ASP A 116 11.47 -23.81 7.00
N GLU A 117 12.34 -24.72 6.55
CA GLU A 117 11.97 -26.00 5.93
C GLU A 117 11.93 -27.12 6.97
#